data_AF-A0AAP0K4T5-F1
#
_entry.id   AF-A0AAP0K4T5-F1
#
_cell.length_a   1.000
_cell.length_b   1.000
_cell.length_c   1.000
_cell.angle_alpha   90.00
_cell.angle_beta   90.00
_cell.angle_gamma   90.00
#
_symmetry.space_group_name_H-M   'P 1'
#
loop_
_entity.id
_entity.type
_entity.pdbx_description
1 polymer ?
#
loop_
_entity_poly.entity_id
_entity_poly.type
_entity_poly.pdbx_seq_one_letter_code
_entity_poly.pdbx_strand_id
1 'polypeptide(L)'
;MEAIKELKKKRRKHLRSYNTKLSFSARLPGEVQGAYADSICAVMYSCDPFADLRQSILEMIREVSVRDWEEMEELVYCYVVLNSSEIHGFIVDAFLSLCFP
;
A
#
# COMPACT_ATOMS: atom_id res chain seq x y z
N MET A 1 11.15 13.43 -24.33
CA MET A 1 12.40 13.01 -23.65
C MET A 1 12.55 13.68 -22.28
N GLU A 2 12.43 15.01 -22.18
CA GLU A 2 12.65 15.77 -20.93
C GLU A 2 11.58 15.51 -19.84
N ALA A 3 10.29 15.50 -20.21
CA ALA A 3 9.19 15.23 -19.28
C ALA A 3 9.27 13.84 -18.62
N ILE A 4 9.74 12.83 -19.36
CA ILE A 4 9.90 11.46 -18.86
C ILE A 4 11.06 11.38 -17.85
N LYS A 5 12.15 12.12 -18.07
CA LYS A 5 13.27 12.22 -17.11
C LYS A 5 12.81 12.86 -15.80
N GLU A 6 12.02 13.93 -15.88
CA GLU A 6 11.50 14.62 -14.70
C GLU A 6 10.50 13.77 -13.90
N LEU A 7 9.62 13.01 -14.58
CA LEU A 7 8.75 12.02 -13.92
C LEU A 7 9.56 10.95 -13.19
N LYS A 8 10.59 10.38 -13.84
CA LYS A 8 11.48 9.37 -13.21
C LYS A 8 12.23 9.94 -12.01
N LYS A 9 12.69 11.20 -12.10
CA LYS A 9 13.40 11.90 -11.01
C LYS A 9 12.47 12.20 -9.84
N LYS A 10 11.24 12.66 -10.11
CA LYS A 10 10.18 12.85 -9.10
C LYS A 10 9.84 11.53 -8.42
N ARG A 11 9.61 10.45 -9.19
CA ARG A 11 9.35 9.11 -8.66
C ARG A 11 10.50 8.61 -7.76
N ARG A 12 11.76 8.78 -8.18
CA ARG A 12 12.94 8.41 -7.38
C ARG A 12 13.05 9.20 -6.07
N LYS A 13 12.86 10.52 -6.11
CA LYS A 13 12.85 11.36 -4.91
C LYS A 13 11.73 10.96 -3.97
N HIS A 14 10.54 10.71 -4.52
CA HIS A 14 9.37 10.28 -3.77
C HIS A 14 9.60 8.92 -3.11
N LEU A 15 10.07 7.92 -3.86
CA LEU A 15 10.40 6.58 -3.32
C LEU A 15 11.50 6.64 -2.24
N ARG A 16 12.49 7.53 -2.38
CA ARG A 16 13.52 7.75 -1.35
C ARG A 16 12.94 8.38 -0.07
N SER A 17 12.05 9.35 -0.23
CA SER A 17 11.34 9.98 0.89
C SER A 17 10.43 8.98 1.60
N TYR A 18 9.72 8.15 0.84
CA TYR A 18 8.87 7.08 1.34
C TYR A 18 9.70 6.08 2.15
N ASN A 19 10.79 5.53 1.58
CA ASN A 19 11.70 4.61 2.28
C ASN A 19 12.28 5.16 3.59
N THR A 20 12.51 6.48 3.68
CA THR A 20 13.05 7.10 4.90
C THR A 20 12.01 7.14 6.04
N LYS A 21 10.72 7.01 5.71
CA LYS A 21 9.60 6.99 6.67
C LYS A 21 9.11 5.58 7.01
N LEU A 22 9.70 4.53 6.42
CA LEU A 22 9.29 3.15 6.64
C LEU A 22 10.04 2.50 7.79
N SER A 23 9.33 1.72 8.59
CA SER A 23 9.84 0.74 9.55
C SER A 23 9.39 -0.65 9.14
N PHE A 24 10.28 -1.64 9.09
CA PHE A 24 9.92 -3.02 8.72
C PHE A 24 9.62 -3.90 9.95
N SER A 25 9.02 -3.30 10.98
CA SER A 25 8.73 -3.97 12.25
C SER A 25 7.40 -4.74 12.25
N ALA A 26 6.53 -4.48 11.28
CA ALA A 26 5.24 -5.16 11.16
C ALA A 26 5.40 -6.59 10.63
N ARG A 27 4.50 -7.47 11.06
CA ARG A 27 4.39 -8.84 10.55
C ARG A 27 2.92 -9.16 10.36
N LEU A 28 2.61 -9.90 9.30
CA LEU A 28 1.26 -10.41 9.08
C LEU A 28 0.95 -11.54 10.07
N PRO A 29 -0.33 -11.72 10.43
CA PRO A 29 -0.78 -12.92 11.11
C PRO A 29 -0.46 -14.17 10.27
N GLY A 30 -0.17 -15.30 10.93
CA GLY A 30 0.14 -16.57 10.25
C GLY A 30 -1.02 -17.19 9.48
N GLU A 31 -2.20 -16.56 9.54
CA GLU A 31 -3.40 -16.95 8.80
C GLU A 31 -3.44 -16.38 7.38
N VAL A 32 -2.59 -15.40 7.08
CA VAL A 32 -2.49 -14.80 5.74
C VAL A 32 -1.92 -15.81 4.75
N GLN A 33 -2.61 -15.99 3.63
CA GLN A 33 -2.29 -17.00 2.63
C GLN A 33 -1.81 -16.41 1.30
N GLY A 34 -1.40 -17.30 0.40
CA GLY A 34 -1.12 -16.96 -1.00
C GLY A 34 0.06 -16.01 -1.16
N ALA A 35 -0.11 -14.99 -2.01
CA ALA A 35 0.95 -14.06 -2.41
C ALA A 35 1.54 -13.23 -1.25
N TYR A 36 0.85 -13.15 -0.12
CA TYR A 36 1.22 -12.27 0.99
C TYR A 36 1.88 -12.98 2.18
N ALA A 37 1.85 -14.31 2.25
CA ALA A 37 2.31 -15.08 3.42
C ALA A 37 3.78 -14.78 3.81
N ASP A 38 4.65 -14.58 2.83
CA ASP A 38 6.08 -14.29 3.04
C ASP A 38 6.44 -12.80 2.83
N SER A 39 5.43 -11.91 2.80
CA SER A 39 5.65 -10.49 2.54
C SER A 39 6.27 -9.75 3.72
N ILE A 40 7.27 -8.92 3.44
CA ILE A 40 7.84 -8.00 4.42
C ILE A 40 6.93 -6.79 4.54
N CYS A 41 6.41 -6.56 5.73
CA CYS A 41 5.49 -5.46 5.99
C CYS A 41 6.22 -4.20 6.45
N ALA A 42 5.85 -3.07 5.87
CA ALA A 42 6.37 -1.77 6.24
C ALA A 42 5.30 -0.94 6.96
N VAL A 43 5.66 -0.35 8.10
CA VAL A 43 4.89 0.65 8.83
C VAL A 43 5.39 2.02 8.41
N MET A 44 4.48 2.94 8.17
CA MET A 44 4.82 4.30 7.79
C MET A 44 4.21 5.30 8.78
N TYR A 45 4.97 6.37 9.06
CA TYR A 45 4.40 7.57 9.66
C TYR A 45 3.87 8.50 8.55
N SER A 46 2.55 8.72 8.56
CA SER A 46 1.85 9.51 7.54
C SER A 46 1.31 10.83 8.11
N CYS A 47 1.39 11.90 7.32
CA CYS A 47 0.69 13.15 7.59
C CYS A 47 -0.63 13.27 6.81
N ASP A 48 -0.84 12.39 5.83
CA ASP A 48 -2.03 12.31 4.97
C ASP A 48 -2.34 10.82 4.72
N PRO A 49 -3.00 10.15 5.69
CA PRO A 49 -3.22 8.71 5.66
C PRO A 49 -3.98 8.27 4.40
N PHE A 50 -4.93 9.07 3.92
CA PHE A 50 -5.69 8.75 2.72
C PHE A 50 -4.79 8.68 1.47
N ALA A 51 -4.02 9.73 1.20
CA ALA A 51 -3.18 9.79 0.01
C ALA A 51 -2.11 8.69 0.02
N ASP A 52 -1.50 8.47 1.18
CA ASP A 52 -0.46 7.46 1.39
C ASP A 52 -1.02 6.03 1.26
N LEU A 53 -2.18 5.75 1.86
CA LEU A 53 -2.86 4.45 1.72
C LEU A 53 -3.25 4.19 0.28
N ARG A 54 -3.92 5.15 -0.37
CA ARG A 54 -4.34 5.04 -1.78
C ARG A 54 -3.17 4.75 -2.69
N GLN A 55 -2.04 5.42 -2.49
CA GLN A 55 -0.83 5.17 -3.26
C GLN A 55 -0.28 3.77 -2.98
N SER A 56 -0.19 3.35 -1.71
CA SER A 56 0.32 2.03 -1.35
C SER A 56 -0.55 0.89 -1.92
N ILE A 57 -1.88 1.03 -1.87
CA ILE A 57 -2.84 0.06 -2.41
C ILE A 57 -2.68 -0.04 -3.93
N LEU A 58 -2.57 1.10 -4.62
CA LEU A 58 -2.36 1.12 -6.07
C LEU A 58 -1.04 0.45 -6.47
N GLU A 59 0.02 0.62 -5.68
CA GLU A 59 1.29 -0.07 -5.88
C GLU A 59 1.16 -1.58 -5.64
N MET A 60 0.49 -2.01 -4.56
CA MET A 60 0.25 -3.42 -4.29
C MET A 60 -0.56 -4.10 -5.40
N ILE A 61 -1.65 -3.48 -5.87
CA ILE A 61 -2.46 -4.00 -6.98
C ILE A 61 -1.62 -4.17 -8.26
N ARG A 62 -0.72 -3.22 -8.54
CA ARG A 62 0.11 -3.24 -9.76
C ARG A 62 1.28 -4.19 -9.69
N GLU A 63 1.98 -4.22 -8.55
CA GLU A 63 3.27 -4.90 -8.40
C GLU A 63 3.08 -6.34 -7.88
N VAL A 64 2.10 -6.57 -7.00
CA VAL A 64 1.76 -7.90 -6.48
C VAL A 64 0.75 -8.63 -7.37
N SER A 65 0.30 -7.99 -8.47
CA SER A 65 -0.57 -8.58 -9.48
C SER A 65 -1.79 -9.27 -8.86
N VAL A 66 -2.63 -8.48 -8.18
CA VAL A 66 -3.94 -8.97 -7.70
C VAL A 66 -4.78 -9.39 -8.91
N ARG A 67 -5.04 -10.69 -9.05
CA ARG A 67 -5.65 -11.32 -10.24
C ARG A 67 -7.13 -11.60 -10.10
N ASP A 68 -7.61 -11.80 -8.87
CA ASP A 68 -8.98 -12.18 -8.56
C ASP A 68 -9.51 -11.50 -7.29
N TRP A 69 -10.73 -11.87 -6.90
CA TRP A 69 -11.41 -11.28 -5.76
C TRP A 69 -10.80 -11.77 -4.44
N GLU A 70 -10.37 -13.02 -4.39
CA GLU A 70 -9.76 -13.64 -3.23
C GLU A 70 -8.44 -12.95 -2.86
N GLU A 71 -7.58 -12.67 -3.83
CA GLU A 71 -6.33 -11.92 -3.60
C GLU A 71 -6.59 -10.45 -3.19
N MET A 72 -7.72 -9.87 -3.63
CA MET A 72 -8.14 -8.53 -3.23
C MET A 72 -8.67 -8.50 -1.80
N GLU A 73 -9.48 -9.50 -1.40
CA GLU A 73 -9.99 -9.66 -0.04
C GLU A 73 -8.84 -9.85 0.95
N GLU A 74 -7.85 -10.69 0.60
CA GLU A 74 -6.65 -10.89 1.41
C GLU A 74 -5.83 -9.59 1.54
N LEU A 75 -5.73 -8.80 0.47
CA LEU A 75 -5.06 -7.49 0.51
C LEU A 75 -5.77 -6.54 1.48
N VAL A 76 -7.11 -6.45 1.41
CA VAL A 76 -7.91 -5.64 2.33
C VAL A 76 -7.71 -6.12 3.77
N TYR A 77 -7.75 -7.44 4.00
CA TYR A 77 -7.52 -8.04 5.32
C TYR A 77 -6.16 -7.64 5.89
N CYS A 78 -5.09 -7.73 5.08
CA CYS A 78 -3.75 -7.30 5.47
C CYS A 78 -3.72 -5.83 5.94
N TYR A 79 -4.36 -4.91 5.21
CA TYR A 79 -4.43 -3.50 5.62
C TYR A 79 -5.20 -3.31 6.92
N VAL A 80 -6.32 -4.00 7.11
CA VAL A 80 -7.14 -3.88 8.32
C VAL A 80 -6.39 -4.40 9.54
N VAL A 81 -5.70 -5.55 9.43
CA VAL A 81 -5.03 -6.17 10.58
C VAL A 81 -3.72 -5.48 10.95
N LEU A 82 -3.04 -4.86 9.98
CA LEU A 82 -1.78 -4.14 10.20
C LEU A 82 -1.98 -2.71 10.71
N ASN A 83 -3.19 -2.16 10.61
CA ASN A 83 -3.48 -0.78 11.00
C ASN A 83 -4.48 -0.71 12.15
N SER A 84 -4.35 0.33 12.98
CA SER A 84 -5.29 0.57 14.07
C SER A 84 -6.67 0.97 13.54
N SER A 85 -7.70 0.77 14.36
CA SER A 85 -9.10 1.04 13.97
C SER A 85 -9.37 2.48 13.53
N GLU A 86 -8.59 3.44 14.03
CA GLU A 86 -8.68 4.85 13.65
C GLU A 86 -8.33 5.09 12.17
N ILE A 87 -7.57 4.17 11.56
CA ILE A 87 -7.12 4.26 10.17
C ILE A 87 -8.09 3.57 9.20
N HIS A 88 -8.96 2.69 9.70
CA HIS A 88 -9.82 1.84 8.86
C HIS A 88 -10.73 2.63 7.93
N GLY A 89 -11.26 3.79 8.37
CA GLY A 89 -12.05 4.67 7.50
C GLY A 89 -11.27 5.12 6.25
N PHE A 90 -10.01 5.53 6.42
CA PHE A 90 -9.14 5.92 5.30
C PHE A 90 -8.80 4.75 4.39
N ILE A 91 -8.70 3.52 4.92
CA ILE A 91 -8.47 2.31 4.12
C ILE A 91 -9.66 2.10 3.18
N VAL A 92 -10.89 2.15 3.70
CA VAL A 92 -12.11 2.00 2.90
C VAL A 92 -12.19 3.08 1.83
N ASP A 93 -12.01 4.35 2.20
CA ASP A 93 -12.06 5.47 1.26
C ASP A 93 -11.01 5.32 0.16
N ALA A 94 -9.79 4.89 0.52
CA ALA A 94 -8.71 4.68 -0.44
C ALA A 94 -9.04 3.58 -1.45
N PHE A 95 -9.55 2.42 -1.00
CA PHE A 95 -10.00 1.35 -1.90
C PHE A 95 -11.14 1.82 -2.81
N LEU A 96 -12.18 2.45 -2.26
CA LEU A 96 -13.31 2.96 -3.03
C LEU A 96 -12.89 4.00 -4.08
N SER A 97 -11.94 4.86 -3.75
CA SER A 97 -11.42 5.87 -4.68
C SER A 97 -10.70 5.28 -5.91
N LEU A 98 -10.31 4.00 -5.85
CA LEU A 98 -9.67 3.29 -6.96
C LEU A 98 -10.69 2.51 -7.81
N CYS A 99 -11.88 2.22 -7.28
CA CYS A 99 -12.95 1.52 -8.00
C CYS A 99 -13.69 2.43 -9.00
N PHE A 100 -13.68 3.74 -8.79
CA PHE A 100 -14.41 4.71 -9.61
C PHE A 100 -13.44 5.79 -10.14
N PRO A 101 -12.90 5.64 -11.36
CA PRO A 101 -11.91 6.56 -11.93
C PRO A 101 -12.48 7.92 -12.33
#